data_AF-A0A7X8JY33-F1
#
_entry.id   AF-A0A7X8JY33-F1
#
_cell.length_a   1.000
_cell.length_b   1.000
_cell.length_c   1.000
_cell.angle_alpha   90.00
_cell.angle_beta   90.00
_cell.angle_gamma   90.00
#
_symmetry.space_group_name_H-M   'P 1'
#
loop_
_entity.id
_entity.type
_entity.pdbx_description
1 polymer ?
#
loop_
_entity_poly.entity_id
_entity_poly.type
_entity_poly.pdbx_seq_one_letter_code
_entity_poly.pdbx_strand_id
1 'polypeptide(L)'
;MDASPEVCIQKVIEASNKKYSCLQQLIVLTRAQTEVISEESMDGLEKLIGEKQVRIDEINKVDEDFGMYVDLLKQKLGVSRLDEIENSSLKGLKELKQITGQIMELLNEINVLEKNNNKKAKDLLDDLGAQIRQIREGKKLNNLYNTGSGTIPPAYFVDKKK
;
A
#
# COMPACT_ATOMS: atom_id res chain seq x y z
N MET A 1 22.25 -22.89 23.35
CA MET A 1 21.90 -21.96 24.45
C MET A 1 20.59 -22.44 25.03
N ASP A 2 20.56 -22.78 26.32
CA ASP A 2 19.33 -23.21 26.98
C ASP A 2 18.57 -21.97 27.48
N ALA A 3 17.89 -21.28 26.57
CA ALA A 3 17.08 -20.12 26.93
C ALA A 3 15.84 -20.58 27.71
N SER A 4 15.54 -19.97 28.85
CA SER A 4 14.32 -20.30 29.61
C SER A 4 13.06 -19.89 28.82
N PRO A 5 11.89 -20.47 29.11
CA PRO A 5 10.63 -20.05 28.51
C PRO A 5 10.36 -18.54 28.64
N GLU A 6 10.76 -17.93 29.76
CA GLU A 6 10.62 -16.50 30.02
C GLU A 6 11.50 -15.65 29.09
N VAL A 7 12.71 -16.11 28.79
CA VAL A 7 13.59 -15.45 27.81
C VAL A 7 12.97 -15.49 26.42
N CYS A 8 12.36 -16.62 26.05
CA CYS A 8 11.65 -16.74 24.77
C CYS A 8 10.46 -15.78 24.71
N ILE A 9 9.64 -15.72 25.77
CA ILE A 9 8.51 -14.77 25.88
C ILE A 9 9.00 -13.34 25.73
N GLN A 10 10.07 -12.96 26.42
CA GLN A 10 10.63 -11.61 26.32
C GLN A 10 11.06 -11.28 24.89
N LYS A 11 11.69 -12.22 24.18
CA LYS A 11 12.09 -12.05 22.78
C LYS A 11 10.90 -11.92 21.84
N VAL A 12 9.84 -12.70 22.06
CA VAL A 12 8.59 -12.59 21.30
C VAL A 12 7.92 -11.22 21.53
N ILE A 13 7.94 -10.72 22.78
CA ILE A 13 7.42 -9.39 23.12
C ILE A 13 8.26 -8.28 22.46
N GLU A 14 9.58 -8.38 22.49
CA GLU A 14 10.48 -7.45 21.80
C GLU A 14 10.21 -7.40 20.30
N ALA A 15 10.07 -8.56 19.65
CA ALA A 15 9.70 -8.65 18.24
C ALA A 15 8.32 -8.03 17.97
N SER A 16 7.33 -8.35 18.80
CA SER A 16 5.97 -7.81 18.69
C SER A 16 5.96 -6.28 18.79
N ASN A 17 6.71 -5.70 19.73
CA ASN A 17 6.81 -4.25 19.88
C ASN A 17 7.48 -3.58 18.68
N LYS A 18 8.53 -4.19 18.11
CA LYS A 18 9.15 -3.70 16.87
C LYS A 18 8.14 -3.71 15.72
N LYS A 19 7.44 -4.83 15.52
CA LYS A 19 6.38 -4.96 14.50
C LYS A 19 5.29 -3.90 14.69
N TYR A 20 4.84 -3.69 15.92
CA TYR A 20 3.85 -2.69 16.25
C TYR A 20 4.31 -1.28 15.85
N SER A 21 5.55 -0.90 16.16
CA SER A 21 6.12 0.40 15.74
C SER A 21 6.20 0.54 14.22
N CYS A 22 6.64 -0.49 13.50
CA CYS A 22 6.66 -0.48 12.03
C CYS A 22 5.25 -0.33 11.44
N LEU A 23 4.24 -0.99 12.02
CA LEU A 23 2.84 -0.86 11.60
C LEU A 23 2.27 0.54 11.88
N GLN A 24 2.64 1.17 13.00
CA GLN A 24 2.29 2.57 13.27
C GLN A 24 2.93 3.53 12.26
N GLN A 25 4.13 3.23 11.76
CA GLN A 25 4.71 4.05 10.69
C GLN A 25 4.01 3.79 9.35
N LEU A 26 3.69 2.52 9.07
CA LEU A 26 2.98 2.12 7.86
C LEU A 26 1.59 2.78 7.78
N ILE A 27 0.89 2.94 8.90
CA ILE A 27 -0.42 3.61 8.92
C ILE A 27 -0.31 5.10 8.58
N VAL A 28 0.73 5.79 9.07
CA VAL A 28 0.99 7.19 8.75
C VAL A 28 1.25 7.35 7.25
N LEU A 29 2.10 6.49 6.67
CA LEU A 29 2.39 6.50 5.23
C LEU A 29 1.14 6.20 4.39
N THR A 30 0.31 5.27 4.83
CA THR A 30 -0.95 4.90 4.14
C THR A 30 -1.96 6.04 4.19
N ARG A 31 -2.03 6.79 5.28
CA ARG A 31 -2.85 8.01 5.37
C ARG A 31 -2.30 9.10 4.45
N ALA A 32 -0.99 9.36 4.45
CA ALA A 32 -0.37 10.33 3.54
C ALA A 32 -0.61 10.00 2.05
N GLN A 33 -0.61 8.71 1.69
CA GLN A 33 -0.94 8.27 0.33
C GLN A 33 -2.35 8.70 -0.09
N THR A 34 -3.29 8.77 0.85
CA THR A 34 -4.67 9.21 0.59
C THR A 34 -4.70 10.66 0.08
N GLU A 35 -3.85 11.51 0.65
CA GLU A 35 -3.75 12.94 0.32
C GLU A 35 -3.08 13.12 -1.04
N VAL A 36 -1.94 12.45 -1.26
CA VAL A 36 -1.16 12.56 -2.51
C VAL A 36 -1.94 12.05 -3.73
N ILE A 37 -2.75 10.99 -3.59
CA ILE A 37 -3.65 10.55 -4.68
C ILE A 37 -4.65 11.65 -5.06
N SER A 38 -5.09 12.45 -4.09
CA SER A 38 -6.04 13.54 -4.32
C SER A 38 -5.39 14.77 -4.97
N GLU A 39 -4.07 14.90 -4.85
CA GLU A 39 -3.26 15.99 -5.45
C GLU A 39 -2.70 15.62 -6.84
N GLU A 40 -2.99 14.41 -7.35
CA GLU A 40 -2.53 13.90 -8.65
C GLU A 40 -0.98 13.89 -8.81
N SER A 41 -0.24 13.88 -7.70
CA SER A 41 1.23 13.90 -7.71
C SER A 41 1.82 12.49 -7.84
N MET A 42 2.28 12.15 -9.05
CA MET A 42 2.87 10.84 -9.33
C MET A 42 4.21 10.62 -8.61
N ASP A 43 5.07 11.63 -8.54
CA ASP A 43 6.37 11.54 -7.85
C ASP A 43 6.20 11.32 -6.34
N GLY A 44 5.23 12.02 -5.74
CA GLY A 44 4.89 11.84 -4.33
C GLY A 44 4.36 10.43 -4.04
N LEU A 45 3.55 9.90 -4.96
CA LEU A 45 2.97 8.57 -4.85
C LEU A 45 4.04 7.48 -4.94
N GLU A 46 4.97 7.60 -5.89
CA GLU A 46 6.10 6.67 -6.05
C GLU A 46 6.99 6.64 -4.81
N LYS A 47 7.33 7.82 -4.26
CA LYS A 47 8.10 7.93 -3.02
C LYS A 47 7.41 7.21 -1.86
N LEU A 48 6.12 7.46 -1.65
CA LEU A 48 5.35 6.83 -0.58
C LEU A 48 5.27 5.31 -0.73
N ILE A 49 5.13 4.81 -1.97
CA ILE A 49 5.16 3.36 -2.24
C ILE A 49 6.51 2.76 -1.82
N GLY A 50 7.62 3.42 -2.17
CA GLY A 50 8.96 2.99 -1.76
C GLY A 50 9.14 2.95 -0.24
N GLU A 51 8.73 4.02 0.46
CA GLU A 51 8.80 4.10 1.92
C GLU A 51 7.95 3.02 2.62
N LYS A 52 6.76 2.71 2.09
CA LYS A 52 5.91 1.62 2.57
C LYS A 52 6.59 0.25 2.38
N GLN A 53 7.22 0.03 1.23
CA GLN A 53 7.93 -1.24 0.97
C GLN A 53 9.06 -1.47 1.97
N VAL A 54 9.83 -0.43 2.31
CA VAL A 54 10.88 -0.53 3.34
C VAL A 54 10.30 -0.99 4.69
N ARG A 55 9.14 -0.44 5.09
CA ARG A 55 8.47 -0.85 6.33
C ARG A 55 7.93 -2.28 6.27
N ILE A 56 7.42 -2.71 5.12
CA ILE A 56 6.96 -4.09 4.91
C ILE A 56 8.14 -5.06 5.03
N ASP A 57 9.29 -4.72 4.44
CA ASP A 57 10.49 -5.56 4.51
C ASP A 57 11.04 -5.67 5.94
N GLU A 58 10.96 -4.58 6.72
CA GLU A 58 11.27 -4.60 8.16
C GLU A 58 10.31 -5.50 8.94
N ILE A 59 9.01 -5.43 8.66
CA ILE A 59 7.99 -6.29 9.29
C ILE A 59 8.24 -7.76 8.97
N ASN A 60 8.55 -8.10 7.71
CA ASN A 60 8.82 -9.47 7.29
C ASN A 60 9.98 -10.09 8.08
N LYS A 61 11.07 -9.33 8.27
CA LYS A 61 12.21 -9.77 9.10
C LYS A 61 11.83 -9.98 10.56
N VAL A 62 11.02 -9.08 11.11
CA VAL A 62 10.53 -9.21 12.48
C VAL A 62 9.61 -10.42 12.65
N ASP A 63 8.82 -10.75 11.63
CA ASP A 63 7.93 -11.92 11.63
C ASP A 63 8.69 -13.25 11.56
N GLU A 64 9.81 -13.30 10.83
CA GLU A 64 10.72 -14.45 10.85
C GLU A 64 11.28 -14.68 12.26
N ASP A 65 11.80 -13.62 12.91
CA ASP A 65 12.30 -13.68 14.28
C ASP A 65 11.19 -14.10 15.26
N PHE A 66 10.00 -13.52 15.13
CA PHE A 66 8.83 -13.84 15.96
C PHE A 66 8.47 -15.33 15.85
N GLY A 67 8.38 -15.85 14.62
CA GLY A 67 8.06 -17.26 14.35
C GLY A 67 9.05 -18.21 15.01
N MET A 68 10.35 -17.94 14.84
CA MET A 68 11.42 -18.74 15.44
C MET A 68 11.29 -18.80 16.98
N TYR A 69 11.08 -17.67 17.65
CA TYR A 69 10.96 -17.66 19.12
C TYR A 69 9.65 -18.25 19.63
N VAL A 70 8.55 -18.12 18.89
CA VAL A 70 7.27 -18.76 19.23
C VAL A 70 7.38 -20.28 19.11
N ASP A 71 8.01 -20.79 18.06
CA ASP A 71 8.20 -22.23 17.89
C ASP A 71 9.12 -22.81 18.96
N LEU A 72 10.20 -22.10 19.32
CA LEU A 72 11.05 -22.48 20.45
C LEU A 72 10.28 -22.48 21.78
N LEU A 73 9.42 -21.49 22.01
CA LEU A 73 8.58 -21.40 23.20
C LEU A 73 7.60 -22.59 23.27
N LYS A 74 6.91 -22.90 22.17
CA LYS A 74 6.01 -24.06 22.07
C LYS A 74 6.72 -25.37 22.36
N GLN A 75 7.91 -25.59 21.77
CA GLN A 75 8.71 -26.78 22.01
C GLN A 75 9.09 -26.92 23.49
N LYS A 76 9.48 -25.82 24.15
CA LYS A 76 9.88 -25.83 25.57
C LYS A 76 8.71 -26.07 26.52
N LEU A 77 7.51 -25.64 26.15
CA LEU A 77 6.30 -25.81 26.95
C LEU A 77 5.52 -27.07 26.62
N GLY A 78 5.88 -27.79 25.54
CA GLY A 78 5.18 -28.99 25.10
C GLY A 78 3.76 -28.72 24.59
N VAL A 79 3.48 -27.50 24.14
CA VAL A 79 2.16 -27.07 23.63
C VAL A 79 2.19 -26.86 22.13
N SER A 80 1.06 -27.08 21.46
CA SER A 80 0.95 -26.81 20.02
C SER A 80 0.58 -25.35 19.75
N ARG A 81 -0.15 -24.74 20.68
CA ARG A 81 -0.70 -23.39 20.54
C ARG A 81 -0.47 -22.57 21.81
N LEU A 82 -0.28 -21.27 21.66
CA LEU A 82 -0.02 -20.38 22.80
C LEU A 82 -1.26 -20.16 23.68
N ASP A 83 -2.47 -20.42 23.16
CA ASP A 83 -3.74 -20.37 23.90
C ASP A 83 -3.96 -21.57 24.83
N GLU A 84 -3.18 -22.65 24.68
CA GLU A 84 -3.16 -23.80 25.60
C GLU A 84 -2.45 -23.47 26.92
N ILE A 85 -1.72 -22.36 26.98
CA ILE A 85 -0.96 -21.95 28.17
C ILE A 85 -1.87 -21.15 29.12
N GLU A 86 -2.02 -21.62 30.36
CA GLU A 86 -2.78 -20.89 31.37
C GLU A 86 -2.14 -19.53 31.67
N ASN A 87 -2.93 -18.44 31.64
CA ASN A 87 -2.43 -17.07 31.82
C ASN A 87 -1.69 -16.81 33.15
N SER A 88 -1.89 -17.66 34.18
CA SER A 88 -1.25 -17.58 35.50
C SER A 88 0.12 -18.27 35.56
N SER A 89 0.47 -19.08 34.57
CA SER A 89 1.62 -19.98 34.63
C SER A 89 2.95 -19.37 34.18
N LEU A 90 2.91 -18.29 33.37
CA LEU A 90 4.12 -17.67 32.82
C LEU A 90 4.04 -16.15 32.82
N LYS A 91 5.10 -15.51 33.32
CA LYS A 91 5.25 -14.06 33.33
C LYS A 91 5.39 -13.54 31.88
N GLY A 92 4.66 -12.47 31.55
CA GLY A 92 4.71 -11.82 30.23
C GLY A 92 3.65 -12.31 29.23
N LEU A 93 2.96 -13.41 29.49
CA LEU A 93 1.93 -13.94 28.57
C LEU A 93 0.74 -12.98 28.38
N LYS A 94 0.34 -12.28 29.45
CA LYS A 94 -0.67 -11.22 29.39
C LYS A 94 -0.24 -10.06 28.49
N GLU A 95 1.02 -9.63 28.60
CA GLU A 95 1.59 -8.56 27.78
C GLU A 95 1.65 -8.97 26.31
N LEU A 96 2.11 -10.20 26.03
CA LEU A 96 2.12 -10.77 24.69
C LEU A 96 0.73 -10.80 24.06
N LYS A 97 -0.28 -11.23 24.82
CA LYS A 97 -1.68 -11.23 24.35
C LYS A 97 -2.20 -9.82 24.08
N GLN A 98 -1.82 -8.85 24.89
CA GLN A 98 -2.19 -7.46 24.69
C GLN A 98 -1.57 -6.88 23.42
N ILE A 99 -0.25 -6.98 23.25
CA ILE A 99 0.43 -6.39 22.09
C ILE A 99 0.00 -7.06 20.76
N THR A 100 -0.23 -8.38 20.77
CA THR A 100 -0.77 -9.08 19.60
C THR A 100 -2.18 -8.62 19.23
N GLY A 101 -3.03 -8.34 20.23
CA GLY A 101 -4.33 -7.70 20.02
C GLY A 101 -4.20 -6.33 19.34
N GLN A 102 -3.32 -5.47 19.85
CA GLN A 102 -3.07 -4.14 19.28
C GLN A 102 -2.53 -4.20 17.85
N ILE A 103 -1.66 -5.17 17.55
CA ILE A 103 -1.17 -5.43 16.19
C ILE A 103 -2.34 -5.80 15.25
N MET A 104 -3.25 -6.67 15.69
CA MET A 104 -4.41 -7.07 14.88
C MET A 104 -5.34 -5.88 14.59
N GLU A 105 -5.53 -4.99 15.56
CA GLU A 105 -6.29 -3.75 15.37
C GLU A 105 -5.63 -2.85 14.30
N LEU A 106 -4.32 -2.62 14.38
CA LEU A 106 -3.59 -1.83 13.38
C LEU A 106 -3.66 -2.45 11.98
N LEU A 107 -3.51 -3.77 11.86
CA LEU A 107 -3.59 -4.47 10.57
C LEU A 107 -4.98 -4.31 9.93
N ASN A 108 -6.05 -4.38 10.73
CA ASN A 108 -7.40 -4.14 10.24
C ASN A 108 -7.57 -2.71 9.74
N GLU A 109 -7.06 -1.73 10.49
CA GLU A 109 -7.12 -0.33 10.09
C GLU A 109 -6.35 -0.07 8.79
N ILE A 110 -5.12 -0.59 8.67
CA ILE A 110 -4.31 -0.51 7.46
C ILE A 110 -5.06 -1.14 6.28
N ASN A 111 -5.64 -2.32 6.44
CA ASN A 111 -6.39 -2.99 5.37
C ASN A 111 -7.58 -2.16 4.88
N VAL A 112 -8.30 -1.50 5.78
CA VAL A 112 -9.41 -0.60 5.40
C VAL A 112 -8.87 0.61 4.61
N LEU A 113 -7.79 1.24 5.08
CA LEU A 113 -7.17 2.38 4.40
C LEU A 113 -6.62 2.01 3.01
N GLU A 114 -5.92 0.88 2.89
CA GLU A 114 -5.39 0.38 1.61
C GLU A 114 -6.50 0.14 0.58
N LYS A 115 -7.63 -0.47 1.00
CA LYS A 115 -8.79 -0.66 0.12
C LYS A 115 -9.33 0.67 -0.38
N ASN A 116 -9.41 1.67 0.49
CA ASN A 116 -9.86 3.01 0.11
C ASN A 116 -8.89 3.68 -0.86
N ASN A 117 -7.59 3.63 -0.58
CA ASN A 117 -6.55 4.20 -1.45
C ASN A 117 -6.53 3.54 -2.82
N ASN A 118 -6.65 2.21 -2.87
CA ASN A 118 -6.72 1.46 -4.12
C ASN A 118 -7.94 1.88 -4.96
N LYS A 119 -9.09 2.08 -4.31
CA LYS A 119 -10.29 2.57 -4.99
C LYS A 119 -10.06 3.97 -5.56
N LYS A 120 -9.58 4.92 -4.76
CA LYS A 120 -9.29 6.28 -5.23
C LYS A 120 -8.31 6.32 -6.40
N ALA A 121 -7.24 5.52 -6.34
CA ALA A 121 -6.27 5.42 -7.43
C ALA A 121 -6.90 4.88 -8.73
N LYS A 122 -7.81 3.92 -8.64
CA LYS A 122 -8.57 3.41 -9.80
C LYS A 122 -9.50 4.46 -10.37
N ASP A 123 -10.24 5.16 -9.51
CA ASP A 123 -11.16 6.22 -9.93
C ASP A 123 -10.40 7.34 -10.67
N LEU A 124 -9.22 7.73 -10.18
CA LEU A 124 -8.34 8.71 -10.84
C LEU A 124 -7.84 8.20 -12.21
N LEU A 125 -7.45 6.93 -12.31
CA LEU A 125 -7.00 6.34 -13.57
C LEU A 125 -8.12 6.30 -14.63
N ASP A 126 -9.34 5.97 -14.21
CA ASP A 126 -10.52 5.94 -15.09
C ASP A 126 -10.86 7.34 -15.62
N ASP A 127 -10.78 8.36 -14.76
CA ASP A 127 -11.01 9.76 -15.16
C ASP A 127 -9.94 10.25 -16.17
N LEU A 128 -8.66 10.03 -15.89
CA LEU A 128 -7.58 10.33 -16.82
C LEU A 128 -7.78 9.60 -18.16
N GLY A 129 -8.20 8.33 -18.13
CA GLY A 129 -8.53 7.55 -19.32
C GLY A 129 -9.68 8.16 -20.13
N ALA A 130 -10.72 8.67 -19.47
CA ALA A 130 -11.84 9.36 -20.11
C ALA A 130 -11.40 10.67 -20.76
N GLN A 131 -10.60 11.49 -20.07
CA GLN A 131 -10.05 12.73 -20.61
C GLN A 131 -9.20 12.49 -21.87
N ILE A 132 -8.34 11.46 -21.86
CA ILE A 132 -7.53 11.08 -23.04
C ILE A 132 -8.42 10.70 -24.23
N ARG A 133 -9.52 9.97 -24.00
CA ARG A 133 -10.48 9.61 -25.06
C ARG A 133 -11.14 10.86 -25.66
N GLN A 134 -11.59 11.79 -24.81
CA GLN A 134 -12.18 13.05 -25.26
C GLN A 134 -11.20 13.86 -26.12
N ILE A 135 -9.93 13.97 -25.71
CA ILE A 135 -8.88 14.64 -26.50
C ILE A 135 -8.71 13.96 -27.86
N ARG A 136 -8.70 12.63 -27.91
CA ARG A 136 -8.56 11.87 -29.16
C ARG A 136 -9.75 12.09 -30.10
N GLU A 137 -10.97 12.09 -29.56
CA GLU A 137 -12.20 12.34 -30.32
C GLU A 137 -12.25 13.78 -30.84
N GLY A 138 -11.88 14.76 -30.00
CA GLY A 138 -11.76 16.15 -30.39
C GLY A 138 -10.74 16.37 -31.51
N LYS A 139 -9.56 15.72 -31.45
CA LYS A 139 -8.57 15.74 -32.53
C LYS A 139 -9.13 15.13 -33.83
N LYS A 140 -9.87 14.02 -33.75
CA LYS A 140 -10.50 13.39 -34.92
C LYS A 140 -11.54 14.31 -35.57
N LEU A 141 -12.40 14.93 -34.77
CA LEU A 141 -13.39 15.91 -35.26
C LEU A 141 -12.70 17.12 -35.89
N ASN A 142 -11.71 17.71 -35.21
CA ASN A 142 -10.96 18.86 -35.73
C ASN A 142 -10.27 18.53 -37.07
N ASN A 143 -9.68 17.34 -37.20
CA ASN A 143 -9.08 16.91 -38.46
C ASN A 143 -10.11 16.78 -39.59
N LEU A 144 -11.32 16.28 -39.32
CA LEU A 144 -12.40 16.17 -40.32
C LEU A 144 -12.89 17.54 -40.81
N TYR A 145 -12.95 18.54 -39.92
CA TYR A 145 -13.31 19.91 -40.30
C TYR A 145 -12.15 20.65 -40.99
N ASN A 146 -10.90 20.42 -40.60
CA ASN A 146 -9.72 21.02 -41.24
C ASN A 146 -9.30 20.34 -42.56
N THR A 147 -9.80 19.14 -42.88
CA THR A 147 -9.63 18.57 -44.23
C THR A 147 -10.50 19.25 -45.30
N GLY A 148 -11.43 20.12 -44.91
CA GLY A 148 -12.26 20.92 -45.83
C GLY A 148 -11.59 22.18 -46.39
N SER A 149 -10.40 22.55 -45.91
CA SER A 149 -9.62 23.71 -46.40
C SER A 149 -8.51 23.31 -47.39
N GLY A 150 -8.43 22.04 -47.76
CA GLY A 150 -7.47 21.49 -48.73
C GLY A 150 -8.11 21.14 -50.07
N THR A 151 -8.55 22.13 -50.84
CA THR A 151 -8.58 22.15 -52.32
C THR A 151 -9.16 23.49 -52.77
N ILE A 152 -8.31 24.53 -52.80
CA ILE A 152 -8.57 25.67 -53.67
C ILE A 152 -8.37 25.13 -55.10
N PRO A 153 -9.40 25.06 -55.96
CA PRO A 153 -9.18 24.72 -57.36
C PRO A 153 -8.21 25.76 -57.94
N PRO A 154 -7.23 25.40 -58.79
CA PRO A 154 -6.34 26.39 -59.38
C PRO A 154 -7.21 27.45 -60.10
N ALA A 155 -7.05 28.71 -59.70
CA ALA A 155 -7.74 29.82 -60.35
C ALA A 155 -7.20 29.98 -61.77
N TYR A 156 -7.93 29.45 -62.75
CA TYR A 156 -7.67 29.71 -64.16
C TYR A 156 -8.09 31.15 -64.48
N PHE A 157 -7.12 32.04 -64.66
CA PHE A 157 -7.34 33.35 -65.23
C PHE A 157 -7.50 33.21 -66.75
N VAL A 158 -8.72 33.41 -67.24
CA VAL A 158 -8.98 33.55 -68.67
C VAL A 158 -8.82 35.02 -69.03
N ASP A 159 -7.65 35.40 -69.58
CA ASP A 159 -7.47 36.72 -70.19
C ASP A 159 -8.24 36.74 -71.53
N LYS A 160 -9.42 37.38 -71.53
CA LYS A 160 -10.10 37.74 -72.77
C LYS A 160 -9.70 39.16 -73.15
N LYS A 161 -8.65 39.29 -73.96
CA LYS A 161 -8.43 40.51 -74.75
C LYS A 161 -9.02 40.35 -76.14
N LYS A 162 -9.91 41.29 -76.46
CA LYS A 162 -10.48 41.58 -77.78
C LYS A 162 -9.40 41.98 -78.77
#